data_AF-L8HAA9-F1
#
_entry.id   AF-L8HAA9-F1
#
_cell.length_a   1.000
_cell.length_b   1.000
_cell.length_c   1.000
_cell.angle_alpha   90.00
_cell.angle_beta   90.00
_cell.angle_gamma   90.00
#
_symmetry.space_group_name_H-M   'P 1'
#
loop_
_entity.id
_entity.type
_entity.pdbx_description
1 polymer ?
#
loop_
_entity_poly.entity_id
_entity_poly.type
_entity_poly.pdbx_seq_one_letter_code
_entity_poly.pdbx_strand_id
1 'polypeptide(L)'
;MGKAGRTEPEATPCPYAESSFSSNATSTSWDDAENWEEGEVPDKTSDVVLDEGAESELDSTARVSSLSIKSGSKLTITGNLLVIPREITCFNVNYCSGHGTCVAEDTCECEAGWTGAECSEDASLPCERMTHMQRFLHEKRSAGLLGH
;
A
#
# COMPACT_ATOMS: atom_id res chain seq x y z
N MET A 1 11.82 2.22 -50.86
CA MET A 1 11.15 2.90 -49.74
C MET A 1 10.81 1.85 -48.67
N GLY A 2 11.70 1.60 -47.71
CA GLY A 2 11.42 0.71 -46.59
C GLY A 2 10.98 1.54 -45.39
N LYS A 3 9.79 1.28 -44.83
CA LYS A 3 9.36 1.91 -43.59
C LYS A 3 10.04 1.21 -42.43
N ALA A 4 10.92 1.92 -41.73
CA ALA A 4 11.48 1.51 -40.45
C ALA A 4 10.34 1.38 -39.43
N GLY A 5 10.18 0.18 -38.88
CA GLY A 5 9.35 -0.04 -37.69
C GLY A 5 9.97 0.71 -36.53
N ARG A 6 9.19 1.61 -35.94
CA ARG A 6 9.54 2.28 -34.68
C ARG A 6 9.31 1.26 -33.58
N THR A 7 10.39 0.70 -33.02
CA THR A 7 10.32 -0.08 -31.77
C THR A 7 9.86 0.88 -30.67
N GLU A 8 8.73 0.59 -30.05
CA GLU A 8 8.31 1.23 -28.81
C GLU A 8 9.39 0.96 -27.74
N PRO A 9 9.82 1.98 -26.97
CA PRO A 9 10.67 1.72 -25.81
C PRO A 9 9.85 0.96 -24.77
N GLU A 10 10.36 -0.19 -24.33
CA GLU A 10 9.80 -0.92 -23.20
C GLU A 10 9.65 0.04 -22.01
N ALA A 11 8.44 0.13 -21.48
CA ALA A 11 8.13 0.96 -20.33
C ALA A 11 8.96 0.46 -19.14
N THR A 12 9.96 1.23 -18.72
CA THR A 12 10.66 1.02 -17.46
C THR A 12 9.68 1.24 -16.31
N PRO A 13 9.41 0.24 -15.45
CA PRO A 13 8.58 0.43 -14.27
C PRO A 13 9.26 1.35 -13.25
N CYS A 14 8.45 1.99 -12.41
CA CYS A 14 8.83 2.96 -11.39
C CYS A 14 9.94 2.49 -10.43
N PRO A 15 10.70 3.41 -9.80
CA PRO A 15 11.78 3.10 -8.85
C PRO A 15 11.22 2.73 -7.48
N TYR A 16 10.43 1.67 -7.41
CA TYR A 16 10.32 0.79 -6.26
C TYR A 16 10.40 -0.60 -6.88
N ALA A 17 11.62 -1.13 -6.95
CA ALA A 17 11.77 -2.54 -7.22
C ALA A 17 11.22 -3.23 -5.97
N GLU A 18 9.94 -3.60 -6.02
CA GLU A 18 9.33 -4.55 -5.08
C GLU A 18 10.28 -5.75 -5.10
N SER A 19 11.03 -5.95 -4.02
CA SER A 19 11.93 -7.09 -3.86
C SER A 19 11.05 -8.32 -3.67
N SER A 20 10.58 -8.88 -4.78
CA SER A 20 9.79 -10.10 -4.78
C SER A 20 10.68 -11.25 -4.33
N PHE A 21 10.39 -11.79 -3.15
CA PHE A 21 11.10 -12.92 -2.56
C PHE A 21 10.53 -14.23 -3.12
N SER A 22 11.19 -14.78 -4.12
CA SER A 22 10.83 -16.05 -4.71
C SER A 22 11.45 -17.21 -3.94
N SER A 23 10.68 -18.26 -3.68
CA SER A 23 11.21 -19.51 -3.13
C SER A 23 11.37 -20.58 -4.21
N ASN A 24 12.57 -21.13 -4.35
CA ASN A 24 12.80 -22.36 -5.12
C ASN A 24 12.93 -23.62 -4.24
N ALA A 25 12.71 -23.44 -2.92
CA ALA A 25 12.58 -24.43 -1.86
C ALA A 25 13.34 -25.75 -2.10
N THR A 26 14.57 -25.83 -1.60
CA THR A 26 15.35 -27.07 -1.58
C THR A 26 15.03 -27.93 -0.34
N SER A 27 14.50 -27.30 0.69
CA SER A 27 13.88 -27.92 1.87
C SER A 27 12.47 -27.33 2.09
N THR A 28 11.71 -27.89 3.03
CA THR A 28 10.37 -27.36 3.34
C THR A 28 10.40 -26.27 4.41
N SER A 29 11.52 -25.98 5.06
CA SER A 29 11.56 -25.02 6.18
C SER A 29 11.43 -23.58 5.70
N TRP A 30 10.43 -22.84 6.20
CA TRP A 30 10.27 -21.40 5.90
C TRP A 30 11.47 -20.57 6.39
N ASP A 31 11.97 -20.88 7.58
CA ASP A 31 13.07 -20.15 8.24
C ASP A 31 14.47 -20.53 7.72
N ASP A 32 14.53 -21.36 6.66
CA ASP A 32 15.78 -21.71 5.98
C ASP A 32 16.06 -20.69 4.87
N ALA A 33 17.04 -19.83 5.11
CA ALA A 33 17.42 -18.73 4.22
C ALA A 33 17.86 -19.21 2.81
N GLU A 34 18.37 -20.44 2.69
CA GLU A 34 18.81 -21.01 1.41
C GLU A 34 17.63 -21.32 0.46
N ASN A 35 16.40 -21.38 0.98
CA ASN A 35 15.20 -21.61 0.17
C ASN A 35 14.71 -20.36 -0.59
N TRP A 36 15.30 -19.20 -0.29
CA TRP A 36 14.89 -17.89 -0.79
C TRP A 36 15.97 -17.33 -1.72
N GLU A 37 15.58 -16.75 -2.86
CA GLU A 37 16.54 -16.28 -3.88
C GLU A 37 17.52 -15.21 -3.37
N GLU A 38 17.14 -14.41 -2.37
CA GLU A 38 18.04 -13.41 -1.79
C GLU A 38 18.97 -13.99 -0.70
N GLY A 39 18.80 -15.25 -0.31
CA GLY A 39 19.60 -15.89 0.74
C GLY A 39 19.29 -15.37 2.14
N GLU A 40 18.11 -14.79 2.34
CA GLU A 40 17.60 -14.28 3.61
C GLU A 40 16.16 -14.77 3.84
N VAL A 41 15.70 -14.79 5.09
CA VAL A 41 14.31 -15.16 5.41
C VAL A 41 13.41 -13.92 5.23
N PRO A 42 12.25 -14.02 4.54
CA PRO A 42 11.35 -12.88 4.33
C PRO A 42 10.90 -12.21 5.62
N ASP A 43 10.83 -10.88 5.60
CA ASP A 43 10.34 -10.06 6.71
C ASP A 43 9.07 -9.28 6.35
N LYS A 44 8.61 -8.43 7.28
CA LYS A 44 7.35 -7.67 7.15
C LYS A 44 7.27 -6.78 5.91
N THR A 45 8.40 -6.49 5.26
CA THR A 45 8.51 -5.67 4.06
C THR A 45 8.60 -6.50 2.78
N SER A 46 8.82 -7.81 2.89
CA SER A 46 9.01 -8.70 1.74
C SER A 46 7.68 -9.07 1.08
N ASP A 47 7.64 -8.98 -0.25
CA ASP A 47 6.57 -9.54 -1.07
C ASP A 47 6.92 -10.97 -1.46
N VAL A 48 6.28 -11.94 -0.82
CA VAL A 48 6.66 -13.35 -0.96
C VAL A 48 5.94 -14.03 -2.10
N VAL A 49 6.69 -14.79 -2.90
CA VAL A 49 6.20 -15.63 -3.99
C VAL A 49 6.67 -17.06 -3.78
N LEU A 50 5.73 -17.98 -3.54
CA LEU A 50 6.01 -19.41 -3.61
C LEU A 50 5.87 -19.86 -5.06
N ASP A 51 7.00 -20.14 -5.72
CA ASP A 51 7.02 -20.56 -7.13
C ASP A 51 6.45 -21.96 -7.35
N GLU A 52 6.19 -22.30 -8.63
CA GLU A 52 5.48 -23.52 -9.01
C GLU A 52 6.08 -24.77 -8.36
N GLY A 53 5.26 -25.49 -7.59
CA GLY A 53 5.67 -26.73 -6.92
C GLY A 53 6.50 -26.53 -5.64
N ALA A 54 6.76 -25.29 -5.20
CA ALA A 54 7.44 -25.03 -3.94
C ALA A 54 6.60 -25.51 -2.74
N GLU A 55 7.22 -26.24 -1.81
CA GLU A 55 6.62 -26.63 -0.54
C GLU A 55 7.29 -25.88 0.60
N SER A 56 6.50 -25.20 1.42
CA SER A 56 7.00 -24.45 2.57
C SER A 56 6.16 -24.75 3.82
N GLU A 57 6.84 -24.91 4.94
CA GLU A 57 6.32 -25.21 6.27
C GLU A 57 6.72 -24.10 7.22
N LEU A 58 5.70 -23.48 7.82
CA LEU A 58 5.83 -22.38 8.77
C LEU A 58 5.50 -22.91 10.17
N ASP A 59 6.53 -23.06 10.98
CA ASP A 59 6.44 -23.48 12.39
C ASP A 59 6.67 -22.33 13.38
N SER A 60 7.08 -21.15 12.87
CA SER A 60 7.31 -19.91 13.59
C SER A 60 6.39 -18.77 13.09
N THR A 61 6.41 -17.59 13.73
CA THR A 61 5.56 -16.46 13.26
C THR A 61 6.25 -15.73 12.11
N ALA A 62 5.74 -15.84 10.88
CA ALA A 62 6.20 -15.01 9.77
C ALA A 62 5.34 -13.75 9.62
N ARG A 63 5.98 -12.65 9.24
CA ARG A 63 5.34 -11.39 8.88
C ARG A 63 5.82 -11.03 7.48
N VAL A 64 4.93 -10.82 6.53
CA VAL A 64 5.27 -10.51 5.12
C VAL A 64 4.32 -9.46 4.57
N SER A 65 4.77 -8.62 3.64
CA SER A 65 3.95 -7.56 3.02
C SER A 65 2.83 -8.16 2.17
N SER A 66 3.18 -9.15 1.35
CA SER A 66 2.24 -9.91 0.55
C SER A 66 2.69 -11.37 0.40
N LEU A 67 1.75 -12.24 0.03
CA LEU A 67 2.03 -13.65 -0.23
C LEU A 67 1.26 -14.10 -1.48
N SER A 68 2.00 -14.55 -2.49
CA SER A 68 1.49 -15.17 -3.71
C SER A 68 1.90 -16.63 -3.76
N ILE A 69 0.95 -17.54 -3.89
CA ILE A 69 1.20 -18.99 -4.01
C ILE A 69 0.89 -19.41 -5.44
N LYS A 70 1.91 -19.81 -6.21
CA LYS A 70 1.72 -20.24 -7.61
C LYS A 70 1.16 -21.66 -7.70
N SER A 71 0.91 -22.09 -8.93
CA SER A 71 0.30 -23.39 -9.20
C SER A 71 1.16 -24.54 -8.66
N GLY A 72 0.52 -25.48 -7.95
CA GLY A 72 1.19 -26.66 -7.40
C GLY A 72 2.02 -26.40 -6.15
N SER A 73 2.19 -25.16 -5.73
CA SER A 73 2.90 -24.79 -4.51
C SER A 73 2.01 -25.01 -3.28
N LYS A 74 2.62 -25.25 -2.12
CA LYS A 74 1.91 -25.54 -0.87
C LYS A 74 2.57 -24.82 0.30
N LEU A 75 1.78 -24.04 1.02
CA LEU A 75 2.14 -23.51 2.33
C LEU A 75 1.42 -24.30 3.42
N THR A 76 2.16 -24.85 4.37
CA THR A 76 1.62 -25.54 5.55
C THR A 76 1.98 -24.73 6.79
N ILE A 77 0.99 -24.42 7.63
CA ILE A 77 1.21 -23.73 8.90
C ILE A 77 1.06 -24.75 10.03
N THR A 78 2.17 -25.13 10.64
CA THR A 78 2.25 -26.13 11.72
C THR A 78 2.47 -25.49 13.09
N GLY A 79 3.02 -24.27 13.14
CA GLY A 79 3.25 -23.52 14.38
C GLY A 79 3.14 -22.01 14.18
N ASN A 80 2.44 -21.34 15.09
CA ASN A 80 2.17 -19.90 15.14
C ASN A 80 1.25 -19.31 14.04
N LEU A 81 1.55 -18.08 13.58
CA LEU A 81 0.67 -17.15 12.88
C LEU A 81 1.39 -16.56 11.67
N LEU A 82 0.76 -16.61 10.49
CA LEU A 82 1.14 -15.79 9.34
C LEU A 82 0.46 -14.42 9.47
N VAL A 83 1.25 -13.34 9.53
CA VAL A 83 0.73 -11.97 9.57
C VAL A 83 1.05 -11.28 8.26
N ILE A 84 0.01 -10.88 7.54
CA ILE A 84 0.11 -9.99 6.39
C ILE A 84 -0.43 -8.64 6.85
N PRO A 85 0.42 -7.72 7.36
CA PRO A 85 -0.05 -6.42 7.78
C PRO A 85 -0.50 -5.67 6.54
N ARG A 86 -1.69 -5.09 6.61
CA ARG A 86 -2.04 -4.05 5.65
C ARG A 86 -1.36 -2.77 6.12
N GLU A 87 -0.31 -2.33 5.45
CA GLU A 87 0.16 -0.95 5.63
C GLU A 87 -0.90 -0.03 5.02
N ILE A 88 -1.77 0.51 5.87
CA ILE A 88 -2.70 1.56 5.48
C ILE A 88 -1.91 2.86 5.55
N THR A 89 -1.68 3.50 4.40
CA THR A 89 -0.99 4.79 4.35
C THR A 89 -1.95 5.91 3.95
N CYS A 90 -1.65 7.12 4.42
CA CYS A 90 -2.40 8.32 4.10
C CYS A 90 -1.47 9.40 3.54
N PHE A 91 -0.45 8.99 2.79
CA PHE A 91 0.59 9.89 2.30
C PHE A 91 0.00 10.98 1.39
N ASN A 92 -0.92 10.64 0.48
CA ASN A 92 -1.48 11.61 -0.47
C ASN A 92 -2.54 12.53 0.15
N VAL A 93 -2.99 12.22 1.37
CA VAL A 93 -3.89 13.07 2.18
C VAL A 93 -3.19 13.66 3.40
N ASN A 94 -1.88 13.88 3.27
CA ASN A 94 -1.05 14.55 4.27
C ASN A 94 -1.20 13.97 5.69
N TYR A 95 -1.31 12.64 5.80
CA TYR A 95 -1.52 11.93 7.06
C TYR A 95 -2.71 12.48 7.87
N CYS A 96 -3.81 12.77 7.17
CA CYS A 96 -5.02 13.38 7.74
C CYS A 96 -4.74 14.71 8.46
N SER A 97 -3.69 15.42 8.03
CA SER A 97 -3.19 16.67 8.63
C SER A 97 -2.94 16.60 10.15
N GLY A 98 -2.82 15.40 10.71
CA GLY A 98 -2.74 15.18 12.17
C GLY A 98 -4.07 15.42 12.92
N HIS A 99 -5.19 15.47 12.21
CA HIS A 99 -6.54 15.76 12.72
C HIS A 99 -7.55 14.66 12.36
N GLY A 100 -7.06 13.45 12.15
CA GLY A 100 -7.87 12.30 11.79
C GLY A 100 -7.08 11.00 11.87
N THR A 101 -7.79 9.89 11.76
CA THR A 101 -7.21 8.55 11.68
C THR A 101 -7.26 8.05 10.23
N CYS A 102 -6.16 7.44 9.78
CA CYS A 102 -6.12 6.79 8.47
C CYS A 102 -6.88 5.45 8.56
N VAL A 103 -8.03 5.35 7.88
CA VAL A 103 -8.93 4.19 7.97
C VAL A 103 -8.89 3.31 6.72
N ALA A 104 -8.41 3.85 5.60
CA ALA A 104 -8.06 3.14 4.38
C ALA A 104 -6.99 3.94 3.62
N GLU A 105 -6.49 3.39 2.50
CA GLU A 105 -5.49 4.06 1.67
C GLU A 105 -5.99 5.46 1.28
N ASP A 106 -5.21 6.48 1.64
CA ASP A 106 -5.51 7.89 1.41
C ASP A 106 -6.93 8.30 1.85
N THR A 107 -7.47 7.64 2.87
CA THR A 107 -8.82 7.89 3.38
C THR A 107 -8.79 8.18 4.88
N CYS A 108 -9.23 9.38 5.22
CA CYS A 108 -9.23 9.87 6.59
C CYS A 108 -10.60 9.83 7.25
N GLU A 109 -10.65 9.36 8.49
CA GLU A 109 -11.73 9.63 9.42
C GLU A 109 -11.32 10.82 10.30
N CYS A 110 -11.94 11.98 10.09
CA CYS A 110 -11.58 13.20 10.80
C CYS A 110 -12.05 13.20 12.25
N GLU A 111 -11.21 13.74 13.13
CA GLU A 111 -11.58 14.01 14.51
C GLU A 111 -12.69 15.08 14.57
N ALA A 112 -13.43 15.10 15.69
CA ALA A 112 -14.52 16.06 15.87
C ALA A 112 -14.01 17.51 15.74
N GLY A 113 -14.66 18.29 14.88
CA GLY A 113 -14.26 19.67 14.59
C GLY A 113 -13.34 19.82 13.38
N TRP A 114 -12.98 18.73 12.70
CA TRP A 114 -12.23 18.76 11.44
C TRP A 114 -13.00 18.12 10.29
N THR A 115 -12.75 18.60 9.08
CA THR A 115 -13.40 18.13 7.85
C THR A 115 -12.47 18.29 6.64
N GLY A 116 -12.96 17.88 5.47
CA GLY A 116 -12.19 17.82 4.23
C GLY A 116 -11.48 16.47 4.08
N ALA A 117 -11.03 16.17 2.85
CA ALA A 117 -10.40 14.88 2.54
C ALA A 117 -9.13 14.61 3.36
N GLU A 118 -8.41 15.67 3.75
CA GLU A 118 -7.17 15.61 4.53
C GLU A 118 -7.39 16.04 6.00
N CYS A 119 -8.63 16.24 6.44
CA CYS A 119 -8.96 16.78 7.77
C CYS A 119 -8.27 18.12 8.11
N SER A 120 -8.00 18.95 7.11
CA SER A 120 -7.30 20.23 7.27
C SER A 120 -8.24 21.43 7.52
N GLU A 121 -9.55 21.22 7.41
CA GLU A 121 -10.55 22.29 7.55
C GLU A 121 -11.19 22.25 8.94
N ASP A 122 -11.11 23.34 9.69
CA ASP A 122 -11.79 23.47 10.98
C ASP A 122 -13.30 23.64 10.77
N ALA A 123 -14.05 22.57 11.06
CA ALA A 123 -15.51 22.48 11.00
C ALA A 123 -16.22 23.21 12.14
N SER A 124 -15.48 23.61 13.20
CA SER A 124 -16.00 24.40 14.31
C SER A 124 -16.02 25.90 13.99
N LEU A 125 -15.35 26.34 12.92
CA LEU A 125 -15.44 27.72 12.46
C LEU A 125 -16.83 27.99 11.87
N PRO A 126 -17.67 28.81 12.53
CA PRO A 126 -18.90 29.25 11.91
C PRO A 126 -18.56 30.19 10.74
N CYS A 127 -19.47 30.28 9.77
CA CYS A 127 -19.42 31.15 8.58
C CYS A 127 -19.11 32.64 8.87
N GLU A 128 -19.12 33.05 10.14
CA GLU A 128 -18.96 34.42 10.60
C GLU A 128 -17.50 34.87 10.83
N ARG A 129 -16.52 33.95 10.91
CA ARG A 129 -15.08 34.31 11.02
C ARG A 129 -14.28 34.11 9.74
N MET A 130 -14.92 33.73 8.64
CA MET A 130 -14.32 33.78 7.32
C MET A 130 -14.10 35.24 6.91
N THR A 131 -12.85 35.61 6.57
CA THR A 131 -12.59 36.90 5.93
C THR A 131 -13.44 37.03 4.65
N HIS A 132 -13.77 38.25 4.21
CA HIS A 132 -14.68 38.48 3.08
C HIS A 132 -14.33 37.65 1.82
N MET A 133 -13.03 37.38 1.62
CA MET A 133 -12.53 36.59 0.50
C MET A 133 -12.82 35.09 0.64
N GLN A 134 -12.82 34.55 1.87
CA GLN A 134 -13.12 33.14 2.16
C GLN A 134 -14.62 32.85 2.04
N ARG A 135 -15.49 33.79 2.42
CA ARG A 135 -16.96 33.65 2.28
C ARG A 135 -17.38 33.49 0.81
N PHE A 136 -16.81 34.26 -0.10
CA PHE A 136 -17.14 34.21 -1.53
C PHE A 136 -16.73 32.87 -2.18
N LEU A 137 -15.60 32.30 -1.75
CA LEU A 137 -15.13 30.99 -2.22
C LEU A 137 -15.99 29.85 -1.65
N HIS A 138 -16.38 29.92 -0.38
CA HIS A 138 -17.28 28.95 0.24
C HIS A 138 -18.68 28.96 -0.42
N GLU A 139 -19.26 30.14 -0.67
CA GLU A 139 -20.55 30.26 -1.38
C GLU A 139 -20.46 29.73 -2.81
N LYS A 140 -19.37 30.02 -3.53
CA LYS A 140 -19.18 29.49 -4.88
C LYS A 140 -18.94 27.98 -4.92
N ARG A 141 -18.21 27.41 -3.96
CA ARG A 141 -18.02 25.96 -3.84
C ARG A 141 -19.32 25.24 -3.44
N SER A 142 -20.05 25.79 -2.47
CA SER A 142 -21.35 25.24 -2.03
C SER A 142 -22.42 25.30 -3.13
N ALA A 143 -22.33 26.29 -4.02
CA ALA A 143 -23.21 26.42 -5.19
C ALA A 143 -22.71 25.67 -6.44
N GLY A 144 -21.60 24.93 -6.37
CA GLY A 144 -21.01 24.22 -7.52
C GLY A 144 -20.51 25.12 -8.65
N LEU A 145 -20.28 26.42 -8.36
CA LEU A 145 -19.88 27.45 -9.33
C LEU A 145 -18.35 27.56 -9.51
N LEU A 146 -17.57 26.84 -8.71
CA LEU A 146 -16.14 26.63 -8.89
C LEU A 146 -15.90 25.12 -8.89
N GLY A 147 -15.83 24.54 -10.09
CA GLY A 147 -15.37 23.17 -10.29
C GLY A 147 -13.85 23.07 -10.18
N HIS A 148 -13.35 21.85 -9.96
CA HIS A 148 -11.93 21.49 -10.07
C HIS A 148 -11.33 21.91 -11.41
#